data_AF-A0AAD6WRU1-F1
#
_entry.id   AF-A0AAD6WRU1-F1
#
_cell.length_a   1.000
_cell.length_b   1.000
_cell.length_c   1.000
_cell.angle_alpha   90.00
_cell.angle_beta   90.00
_cell.angle_gamma   90.00
#
_symmetry.space_group_name_H-M   'P 1'
#
loop_
_entity.id
_entity.type
_entity.pdbx_description
1 polymer ?
#
loop_
_entity_poly.entity_id
_entity_poly.type
_entity_poly.pdbx_seq_one_letter_code
_entity_poly.pdbx_strand_id
1 'polypeptide(L)'
;MLDYLPVELLLIVLRGSSITDIFNLSRTASFFRYISLTNRGLWIDASDCYRIRLPLGETLKTTDLARILYDVARSVSILYKWQHRDLARPVSPIRTYEATRLYGLPSWSFWSPLRYAQRTFIGHFPPTFMNVLPGGRSFLFGSVAHLGIYDVQGEYGIALDVPFCGRFDPRPGDTTMTVDWDSVDNGAHIVVVVISKAFNQHHNVESYLSVFAVNHTLATTPSVHRTHIFPLPLDASAVSMKGSLVLVWSSNAFVIVDLKSSQSDWWLLDTIRKKRREYVALCSPNTCGNPVDKSPLW
;
A
#
# COMPACT_ATOMS: atom_id res chain seq x y z
N MET A 1 -45.08 -2.18 -0.15
CA MET A 1 -46.17 -2.05 -1.17
C MET A 1 -45.74 -2.61 -2.51
N LEU A 2 -44.48 -2.42 -2.95
CA LEU A 2 -43.97 -3.01 -4.20
C LEU A 2 -43.67 -4.52 -4.11
N ASP A 3 -43.59 -5.09 -2.92
CA ASP A 3 -43.21 -6.50 -2.70
C ASP A 3 -44.28 -7.52 -3.14
N TYR A 4 -45.51 -7.06 -3.40
CA TYR A 4 -46.63 -7.90 -3.85
C TYR A 4 -46.86 -7.86 -5.37
N LEU A 5 -46.06 -7.08 -6.10
CA LEU A 5 -46.20 -6.98 -7.55
C LEU A 5 -45.48 -8.17 -8.23
N PRO A 6 -46.09 -8.77 -9.27
CA PRO A 6 -45.40 -9.70 -10.17
C PRO A 6 -44.12 -9.08 -10.75
N VAL A 7 -43.08 -9.91 -10.91
CA VAL A 7 -41.75 -9.48 -11.37
C VAL A 7 -41.84 -8.81 -12.74
N GLU A 8 -42.72 -9.29 -13.61
CA GLU A 8 -42.94 -8.77 -14.97
C GLU A 8 -43.42 -7.32 -14.94
N LEU A 9 -44.36 -7.00 -14.04
CA LEU A 9 -44.85 -5.63 -13.88
C LEU A 9 -43.76 -4.71 -13.31
N LEU A 10 -42.94 -5.21 -12.39
CA LEU A 10 -41.79 -4.44 -11.89
C LEU A 10 -40.77 -4.16 -12.98
N LEU A 11 -40.45 -5.13 -13.84
CA LEU A 11 -39.55 -4.94 -14.96
C LEU A 11 -40.11 -3.92 -15.96
N ILE A 12 -41.43 -3.91 -16.20
CA ILE A 12 -42.09 -2.91 -17.04
C ILE A 12 -42.00 -1.51 -16.42
N VAL A 13 -42.25 -1.38 -15.11
CA VAL A 13 -42.18 -0.10 -14.39
C VAL A 13 -40.75 0.44 -14.34
N LEU A 14 -39.76 -0.43 -14.20
CA LEU A 14 -38.34 -0.05 -14.16
C LEU A 14 -37.70 0.12 -15.54
N ARG A 15 -38.44 -0.19 -16.62
CA ARG A 15 -37.93 -0.06 -17.97
C ARG A 15 -37.65 1.42 -18.29
N GLY A 16 -36.44 1.71 -18.74
CA GLY A 16 -36.01 3.09 -19.03
C GLY A 16 -35.60 3.90 -17.79
N SER A 17 -35.70 3.35 -16.58
CA SER A 17 -35.14 3.99 -15.37
C SER A 17 -33.63 4.13 -15.47
N SER A 18 -33.05 5.07 -14.73
CA SER A 18 -31.60 5.26 -14.70
C SER A 18 -30.92 4.10 -13.96
N ILE A 19 -29.67 3.80 -14.30
CA ILE A 19 -28.86 2.80 -13.58
C ILE A 19 -28.72 3.15 -12.10
N THR A 20 -28.74 4.44 -11.75
CA THR A 20 -28.65 4.94 -10.37
C THR A 20 -29.91 4.58 -9.58
N ASP A 21 -31.09 4.77 -10.17
CA ASP A 21 -32.36 4.46 -9.50
C ASP A 21 -32.53 2.95 -9.30
N ILE A 22 -32.23 2.17 -10.36
CA ILE A 22 -32.27 0.71 -10.31
C ILE A 22 -31.30 0.19 -9.24
N PHE A 23 -30.07 0.73 -9.19
CA PHE A 23 -29.09 0.36 -8.19
C PHE A 23 -29.53 0.73 -6.77
N ASN A 24 -30.08 1.93 -6.56
CA ASN A 24 -30.57 2.35 -5.25
C ASN A 24 -31.72 1.46 -4.77
N LEU A 25 -32.66 1.08 -5.67
CA LEU A 25 -33.72 0.13 -5.36
C LEU A 25 -33.18 -1.27 -5.00
N SER A 26 -32.15 -1.74 -5.71
CA SER A 26 -31.49 -3.02 -5.39
C SER A 26 -30.83 -3.03 -4.00
N ARG A 27 -30.49 -1.84 -3.46
CA ARG A 27 -29.90 -1.71 -2.12
C ARG A 27 -30.93 -1.60 -1.01
N THR A 28 -32.14 -1.09 -1.29
CA THR A 28 -33.15 -0.85 -0.27
C THR A 28 -33.96 -2.10 0.07
N ALA A 29 -34.11 -3.05 -0.85
CA ALA A 29 -34.90 -4.26 -0.64
C ALA A 29 -34.23 -5.52 -1.19
N SER A 30 -34.27 -6.60 -0.40
CA SER A 30 -33.73 -7.91 -0.77
C SER A 30 -34.39 -8.50 -2.02
N PHE A 31 -35.69 -8.27 -2.19
CA PHE A 31 -36.44 -8.71 -3.36
C PHE A 31 -35.95 -8.03 -4.65
N PHE A 32 -35.77 -6.70 -4.64
CA PHE A 32 -35.19 -5.98 -5.78
C PHE A 32 -33.73 -6.39 -6.03
N ARG A 33 -32.97 -6.66 -4.96
CA ARG A 33 -31.61 -7.22 -5.10
C ARG A 33 -31.64 -8.57 -5.84
N TYR A 34 -32.55 -9.46 -5.47
CA TYR A 34 -32.71 -10.76 -6.14
C TYR A 34 -33.08 -10.60 -7.62
N ILE A 35 -34.04 -9.73 -7.95
CA ILE A 35 -34.42 -9.42 -9.34
C ILE A 35 -33.22 -8.90 -10.12
N SER A 36 -32.43 -7.99 -9.53
CA SER A 36 -31.26 -7.38 -10.16
C SER A 36 -30.15 -8.38 -10.48
N LEU A 37 -30.06 -9.47 -9.71
CA LEU A 37 -29.08 -10.55 -9.89
C LEU A 37 -29.56 -11.66 -10.84
N THR A 38 -30.86 -11.70 -11.16
CA THR A 38 -31.48 -12.76 -11.96
C THR A 38 -31.91 -12.29 -13.34
N ASN A 39 -32.23 -11.00 -13.49
CA ASN A 39 -32.80 -10.43 -14.72
C ASN A 39 -31.83 -9.47 -15.40
N ARG A 40 -31.15 -9.95 -16.45
CA ARG A 40 -30.22 -9.15 -17.26
C ARG A 40 -30.90 -8.01 -18.01
N GLY A 41 -32.14 -8.22 -18.44
CA GLY A 41 -32.94 -7.21 -19.16
C GLY A 41 -33.06 -5.90 -18.40
N LEU A 42 -33.13 -5.96 -17.07
CA LEU A 42 -33.19 -4.79 -16.19
C LEU A 42 -32.03 -3.80 -16.45
N TRP A 43 -30.82 -4.31 -16.67
CA TRP A 43 -29.64 -3.47 -16.89
C TRP A 43 -29.48 -3.04 -18.34
N ILE A 44 -29.90 -3.87 -19.28
CA ILE A 44 -29.85 -3.58 -20.73
C ILE A 44 -30.84 -2.48 -21.10
N ASP A 45 -32.04 -2.53 -20.51
CA ASP A 45 -33.15 -1.62 -20.80
C ASP A 45 -33.10 -0.31 -19.98
N ALA A 46 -32.06 -0.11 -19.17
CA ALA A 46 -31.84 1.15 -18.44
C ALA A 46 -31.51 2.27 -19.43
N SER A 47 -32.03 3.49 -19.18
CA SER A 47 -31.87 4.62 -20.11
C SER A 47 -30.42 5.06 -20.32
N ASP A 48 -29.57 4.84 -19.32
CA ASP A 48 -28.14 5.17 -19.35
C ASP A 48 -27.25 3.92 -19.19
N CYS A 49 -27.69 2.77 -19.72
CA CYS A 49 -26.95 1.51 -19.68
C CYS A 49 -25.53 1.60 -20.28
N TYR A 50 -25.32 2.49 -21.27
CA TYR A 50 -24.02 2.76 -21.89
C TYR A 50 -22.97 3.33 -20.91
N ARG A 51 -23.39 3.77 -19.72
CA ARG A 51 -22.48 4.27 -18.67
C ARG A 51 -21.89 3.17 -17.80
N ILE A 52 -22.39 1.94 -17.89
CA ILE A 52 -21.86 0.81 -17.14
C ILE A 52 -20.48 0.45 -17.70
N ARG A 53 -19.43 0.61 -16.89
CA ARG A 53 -18.06 0.29 -17.30
C ARG A 53 -17.82 -1.21 -17.25
N LEU A 54 -17.78 -1.83 -18.41
CA LEU A 54 -17.45 -3.24 -18.58
C LEU A 54 -15.97 -3.44 -18.92
N PRO A 55 -15.41 -4.63 -18.65
CA PRO A 55 -14.10 -5.04 -19.14
C PRO A 55 -14.02 -4.99 -20.66
N LEU A 56 -12.80 -4.79 -21.19
CA LEU A 56 -12.57 -4.81 -22.64
C LEU A 56 -12.95 -6.16 -23.23
N GLY A 57 -13.70 -6.14 -24.34
CA GLY A 57 -14.18 -7.34 -25.03
C GLY A 57 -15.44 -7.96 -24.42
N GLU A 58 -15.95 -7.44 -23.31
CA GLU A 58 -17.21 -7.88 -22.72
C GLU A 58 -18.37 -6.94 -23.04
N THR A 59 -19.59 -7.48 -23.04
CA THR A 59 -20.84 -6.74 -23.25
C THR A 59 -21.82 -7.05 -22.12
N LEU A 60 -22.84 -6.21 -21.94
CA LEU A 60 -23.93 -6.49 -20.99
C LEU A 60 -24.67 -7.79 -21.28
N LYS A 61 -24.48 -8.42 -22.45
CA LYS A 61 -25.02 -9.73 -22.82
C LYS A 61 -24.11 -10.91 -22.45
N THR A 62 -22.80 -10.67 -22.32
CA THR A 62 -21.81 -11.73 -22.08
C THR A 62 -21.29 -11.73 -20.64
N THR A 63 -21.22 -10.57 -19.97
CA THR A 63 -20.74 -10.46 -18.58
C THR A 63 -21.66 -11.20 -17.61
N ASP A 64 -21.10 -11.83 -16.58
CA ASP A 64 -21.89 -12.48 -15.53
C ASP A 64 -22.76 -11.48 -14.74
N LEU A 65 -23.98 -11.89 -14.37
CA LEU A 65 -24.96 -11.03 -13.69
C LEU A 65 -24.47 -10.52 -12.33
N ALA A 66 -23.77 -11.36 -11.56
CA ALA A 66 -23.20 -10.94 -10.28
C ALA A 66 -22.13 -9.85 -10.47
N ARG A 67 -21.36 -9.95 -11.56
CA ARG A 67 -20.34 -8.96 -11.93
C ARG A 67 -20.96 -7.66 -12.45
N ILE A 68 -22.07 -7.73 -13.19
CA ILE A 68 -22.81 -6.53 -13.65
C ILE A 68 -23.18 -5.64 -12.46
N LEU A 69 -23.69 -6.21 -11.37
CA LEU A 69 -24.05 -5.41 -10.19
C LEU A 69 -22.85 -4.67 -9.58
N TYR A 70 -21.67 -5.31 -9.56
CA TYR A 70 -20.43 -4.68 -9.13
C TYR A 70 -20.00 -3.54 -10.06
N ASP A 71 -20.05 -3.76 -11.37
CA ASP A 71 -19.68 -2.76 -12.38
C ASP A 71 -20.65 -1.57 -12.39
N VAL A 72 -21.95 -1.82 -12.16
CA VAL A 72 -22.96 -0.78 -11.94
C VAL A 72 -22.65 0.02 -10.68
N ALA A 73 -22.40 -0.63 -9.54
CA ALA A 73 -22.07 0.06 -8.29
C ALA A 73 -20.85 0.97 -8.45
N ARG A 74 -19.82 0.49 -9.15
CA ARG A 74 -18.62 1.26 -9.49
C ARG A 74 -18.96 2.44 -10.39
N SER A 75 -19.77 2.23 -11.42
CA SER A 75 -20.16 3.28 -12.38
C SER A 75 -20.98 4.38 -11.71
N VAL A 76 -21.93 4.02 -10.85
CA VAL A 76 -22.72 4.96 -10.03
C VAL A 76 -21.83 5.72 -9.06
N SER A 77 -20.88 5.05 -8.39
CA SER A 77 -19.92 5.71 -7.50
C SER A 77 -19.07 6.76 -8.23
N ILE A 78 -18.59 6.44 -9.44
CA ILE A 78 -17.82 7.36 -10.28
C ILE A 78 -18.71 8.52 -10.73
N LEU A 79 -19.93 8.25 -11.20
CA LEU A 79 -20.88 9.27 -11.64
C LEU A 79 -21.23 10.24 -10.51
N TYR A 80 -21.49 9.71 -9.31
CA TYR A 80 -21.78 10.50 -8.11
C TYR A 80 -20.63 11.45 -7.77
N LYS A 81 -19.39 10.91 -7.72
CA LYS A 81 -18.18 11.71 -7.47
C LYS A 81 -17.93 12.77 -8.56
N TRP A 82 -18.29 12.46 -9.81
CA TRP A 82 -18.13 13.38 -10.92
C TRP A 82 -19.14 14.53 -10.87
N GLN A 83 -20.40 14.24 -10.54
CA GLN A 83 -21.46 15.25 -10.43
C GLN A 83 -21.31 16.13 -9.18
N HIS A 84 -20.85 15.56 -8.08
CA HIS A 84 -20.68 16.27 -6.80
C HIS A 84 -19.21 16.64 -6.57
N ARG A 85 -18.56 17.18 -7.61
CA ARG A 85 -17.13 17.53 -7.60
C ARG A 85 -16.76 18.53 -6.50
N ASP A 86 -17.73 19.34 -6.08
CA ASP A 86 -17.57 20.33 -5.01
C ASP A 86 -17.67 19.74 -3.60
N LEU A 87 -18.30 18.55 -3.45
CA LEU A 87 -18.46 17.83 -2.17
C LEU A 87 -17.45 16.69 -2.01
N ALA A 88 -17.01 16.09 -3.11
CA ALA A 88 -15.89 15.18 -3.10
C ALA A 88 -14.63 16.01 -2.86
N ARG A 89 -13.88 15.73 -1.77
CA ARG A 89 -12.49 16.21 -1.60
C ARG A 89 -11.83 16.19 -2.97
N PRO A 90 -11.28 17.32 -3.47
CA PRO A 90 -10.76 17.37 -4.82
C PRO A 90 -9.76 16.23 -4.96
N VAL A 91 -10.17 15.17 -5.67
CA VAL A 91 -9.22 14.18 -6.15
C VAL A 91 -8.43 14.99 -7.13
N SER A 92 -7.26 15.45 -6.67
CA SER A 92 -6.32 16.16 -7.51
C SER A 92 -6.29 15.35 -8.81
N PRO A 93 -6.57 15.96 -9.98
CA PRO A 93 -6.52 15.24 -11.23
C PRO A 93 -5.23 14.42 -11.20
N ILE A 94 -5.25 13.17 -11.70
CA ILE A 94 -4.01 12.43 -11.89
C ILE A 94 -3.13 13.37 -12.71
N ARG A 95 -2.22 14.07 -12.03
CA ARG A 95 -1.30 14.97 -12.66
C ARG A 95 -0.27 14.00 -13.21
N THR A 96 -0.52 13.55 -14.42
CA THR A 96 0.54 13.05 -15.28
C THR A 96 1.48 14.22 -15.48
N TYR A 97 2.39 14.40 -14.53
CA TYR A 97 3.62 15.10 -14.84
C TYR A 97 4.35 14.12 -15.75
N GLU A 98 4.29 14.37 -17.06
CA GLU A 98 5.49 14.10 -17.84
C GLU A 98 6.57 14.86 -17.08
N ALA A 99 7.42 14.15 -16.35
CA ALA A 99 8.61 14.76 -15.83
C ALA A 99 9.41 15.12 -17.08
N THR A 100 9.18 16.33 -17.58
CA THR A 100 9.69 16.90 -18.83
C THR A 100 11.22 17.01 -18.84
N ARG A 101 11.86 16.54 -17.75
CA ARG A 101 13.29 16.41 -17.54
C ARG A 101 13.74 14.97 -17.26
N LEU A 102 12.90 13.94 -17.46
CA LEU A 102 13.37 12.54 -17.37
C LEU A 102 14.41 12.23 -18.44
N TYR A 103 14.31 12.85 -19.62
CA TYR A 103 15.34 12.79 -20.68
C TYR A 103 16.60 13.59 -20.33
N GLY A 104 16.51 14.47 -19.32
CA GLY A 104 17.61 15.22 -18.73
C GLY A 104 18.09 14.64 -17.40
N LEU A 105 17.66 13.42 -17.02
CA LEU A 105 18.34 12.68 -15.95
C LEU A 105 19.79 12.54 -16.41
N PRO A 106 20.77 13.11 -15.69
CA PRO A 106 22.16 12.89 -16.02
C PRO A 106 22.39 11.38 -16.03
N SER A 107 23.36 10.90 -16.82
CA SER A 107 23.91 9.56 -16.60
C SER A 107 23.99 9.31 -15.10
N TRP A 108 23.34 8.26 -14.62
CA TRP A 108 23.28 7.60 -13.30
C TRP A 108 24.21 8.10 -12.17
N SER A 109 25.37 8.66 -12.49
CA SER A 109 26.33 9.32 -11.60
C SER A 109 25.78 10.49 -10.77
N PHE A 110 24.76 11.24 -11.20
CA PHE A 110 24.21 12.37 -10.41
C PHE A 110 23.25 11.94 -9.29
N TRP A 111 22.62 10.77 -9.43
CA TRP A 111 21.67 10.21 -8.45
C TRP A 111 22.38 9.40 -7.35
N SER A 112 23.72 9.49 -7.27
CA SER A 112 24.48 9.16 -6.08
C SER A 112 24.64 10.44 -5.27
N PRO A 113 24.20 10.49 -3.99
CA PRO A 113 24.36 11.69 -3.17
C PRO A 113 25.83 12.14 -3.20
N LEU A 114 26.09 13.44 -3.35
CA LEU A 114 27.45 14.01 -3.52
C LEU A 114 28.48 13.51 -2.48
N ARG A 115 28.04 13.14 -1.27
CA ARG A 115 28.90 12.55 -0.22
C ARG A 115 29.47 11.17 -0.58
N TYR A 116 28.86 10.45 -1.52
CA TYR A 116 29.25 9.10 -1.94
C TYR A 116 29.95 9.08 -3.30
N ALA A 117 29.69 10.05 -4.18
CA ALA A 117 30.38 10.19 -5.46
C ALA A 117 31.92 10.29 -5.33
N GLN A 118 32.42 10.75 -4.18
CA GLN A 118 33.86 10.82 -3.89
C GLN A 118 34.46 9.55 -3.29
N ARG A 119 33.64 8.58 -2.81
CA ARG A 119 34.12 7.41 -2.07
C ARG A 119 33.91 6.07 -2.76
N THR A 120 32.97 5.96 -3.70
CA THR A 120 32.67 4.68 -4.36
C THR A 120 33.15 4.68 -5.81
N PHE A 121 34.28 4.02 -6.04
CA PHE A 121 34.79 3.58 -7.35
C PHE A 121 34.03 2.33 -7.87
N ILE A 122 32.86 2.03 -7.29
CA ILE A 122 32.13 0.78 -7.55
C ILE A 122 31.10 1.05 -8.63
N GLY A 123 31.25 0.35 -9.74
CA GLY A 123 30.53 0.57 -11.00
C GLY A 123 29.01 0.59 -10.84
N HIS A 124 28.40 1.57 -11.52
CA HIS A 124 27.20 1.47 -12.36
C HIS A 124 26.19 0.35 -12.08
N PHE A 125 25.75 0.14 -10.83
CA PHE A 125 24.60 -0.72 -10.60
C PHE A 125 23.32 0.05 -10.86
N PRO A 126 22.41 -0.50 -11.68
CA PRO A 126 21.14 0.14 -11.93
C PRO A 126 20.32 0.28 -10.63
N PRO A 127 19.47 1.31 -10.49
CA PRO A 127 18.60 1.42 -9.34
C PRO A 127 17.71 0.18 -9.35
N THR A 128 17.71 -0.56 -8.25
CA THR A 128 16.92 -1.79 -8.14
C THR A 128 15.48 -1.48 -7.72
N PHE A 129 15.21 -0.24 -7.29
CA PHE A 129 13.88 0.21 -6.94
C PHE A 129 13.67 1.67 -7.34
N MET A 130 12.42 1.97 -7.71
CA MET A 130 11.92 3.32 -7.90
C MET A 130 10.45 3.35 -7.51
N ASN A 131 10.07 4.24 -6.59
CA ASN A 131 8.69 4.40 -6.15
C ASN A 131 8.34 5.88 -6.07
N VAL A 132 7.16 6.26 -6.56
CA VAL A 132 6.64 7.63 -6.39
C VAL A 132 5.98 7.72 -5.02
N LEU A 133 6.39 8.68 -4.21
CA LEU A 133 5.84 8.89 -2.88
C LEU A 133 4.46 9.59 -2.93
N PRO A 134 3.64 9.51 -1.86
CA PRO A 134 2.36 10.19 -1.77
C PRO A 134 2.47 11.68 -2.09
N GLY A 135 1.44 12.21 -2.76
CA GLY A 135 1.43 13.60 -3.22
C GLY A 135 2.22 13.84 -4.52
N GLY A 136 3.00 12.86 -5.00
CA GLY A 136 3.64 12.90 -6.33
C GLY A 136 4.72 13.98 -6.50
N ARG A 137 5.21 14.54 -5.38
CA ARG A 137 6.27 15.57 -5.38
C ARG A 137 7.66 14.97 -5.34
N SER A 138 7.77 13.75 -4.80
CA SER A 138 9.04 13.09 -4.57
C SER A 138 8.97 11.65 -5.02
N PHE A 139 10.13 11.10 -5.34
CA PHE A 139 10.29 9.70 -5.62
C PHE A 139 11.44 9.15 -4.79
N LEU A 140 11.23 7.93 -4.33
CA LEU A 140 12.23 7.10 -3.68
C LEU A 140 13.00 6.37 -4.77
N PHE A 141 14.33 6.50 -4.76
CA PHE A 141 15.19 5.95 -5.79
C PHE A 141 16.53 5.50 -5.23
N GLY A 142 17.05 4.40 -5.76
CA GLY A 142 18.37 3.93 -5.39
C GLY A 142 18.57 2.43 -5.60
N SER A 143 19.59 1.91 -4.92
CA SER A 143 20.03 0.52 -4.98
C SER A 143 20.07 -0.12 -3.60
N VAL A 144 20.39 -1.40 -3.56
CA VAL A 144 20.60 -2.17 -2.33
C VAL A 144 21.62 -1.54 -1.34
N ALA A 145 22.51 -0.68 -1.83
CA ALA A 145 23.51 -0.01 -0.99
C ALA A 145 23.11 1.43 -0.62
N HIS A 146 22.26 2.08 -1.43
CA HIS A 146 21.99 3.50 -1.32
C HIS A 146 20.53 3.78 -1.61
N LEU A 147 19.85 4.41 -0.67
CA LEU A 147 18.46 4.81 -0.78
C LEU A 147 18.38 6.33 -0.68
N GLY A 148 17.69 6.98 -1.61
CA GLY A 148 17.54 8.43 -1.64
C GLY A 148 16.12 8.85 -1.95
N ILE A 149 15.75 10.02 -1.45
CA ILE A 149 14.51 10.71 -1.80
C ILE A 149 14.85 11.89 -2.67
N TYR A 150 14.19 11.98 -3.81
CA TYR A 150 14.45 12.99 -4.82
C TYR A 150 13.18 13.77 -5.11
N ASP A 151 13.30 15.08 -5.24
CA ASP A 151 12.22 15.93 -5.71
C ASP A 151 12.04 15.72 -7.23
N VAL A 152 10.80 15.57 -7.68
CA VAL A 152 10.43 15.46 -9.10
C VAL A 152 10.84 16.73 -9.87
N GLN A 153 10.94 17.88 -9.22
CA GLN A 153 11.43 19.12 -9.83
C GLN A 153 12.95 19.12 -10.08
N GLY A 154 13.67 18.14 -9.54
CA GLY A 154 14.99 17.74 -10.02
C GLY A 154 16.18 18.53 -9.50
N GLU A 155 16.03 19.34 -8.45
CA GLU A 155 17.14 20.16 -7.94
C GLU A 155 17.92 19.50 -6.79
N TYR A 156 17.30 18.65 -5.97
CA TYR A 156 17.93 18.10 -4.77
C TYR A 156 17.51 16.66 -4.46
N GLY A 157 18.48 15.86 -4.01
CA GLY A 157 18.28 14.51 -3.48
C GLY A 157 18.84 14.38 -2.07
N ILE A 158 18.10 13.72 -1.18
CA ILE A 158 18.50 13.46 0.20
C ILE A 158 18.71 11.97 0.38
N ALA A 159 19.94 11.59 0.74
CA ALA A 159 20.26 10.22 1.07
C ALA A 159 19.53 9.81 2.36
N LEU A 160 18.85 8.67 2.33
CA LEU A 160 18.53 7.96 3.55
C LEU A 160 19.81 7.29 4.03
N ASP A 161 20.33 7.76 5.15
CA ASP A 161 21.36 7.03 5.87
C ASP A 161 20.70 5.74 6.36
N VAL A 162 20.82 4.65 5.61
CA VAL A 162 20.40 3.34 6.07
C VAL A 162 21.63 2.67 6.66
N PRO A 163 21.61 2.31 7.94
CA PRO A 163 22.79 1.79 8.58
C PRO A 163 23.23 0.49 7.90
N PHE A 164 24.55 0.27 7.86
CA PHE A 164 25.20 -0.98 7.46
C PHE A 164 25.26 -1.33 5.96
N CYS A 165 24.68 -0.54 5.05
CA CYS A 165 24.80 -0.77 3.61
C CYS A 165 26.15 -0.34 2.99
N GLY A 166 26.93 0.50 3.66
CA GLY A 166 28.10 1.18 3.08
C GLY A 166 29.48 0.57 3.35
N ARG A 167 29.58 -0.60 4.00
CA ARG A 167 30.88 -1.22 4.35
C ARG A 167 31.09 -2.65 3.85
N PHE A 168 30.10 -3.23 3.19
CA PHE A 168 30.21 -4.57 2.64
C PHE A 168 30.30 -4.48 1.12
N ASP A 169 31.18 -5.30 0.53
CA ASP A 169 30.99 -5.81 -0.83
C ASP A 169 29.91 -6.90 -0.69
N PRO A 170 28.62 -6.61 -0.94
CA PRO A 170 27.64 -7.66 -0.96
C PRO A 170 28.03 -8.65 -2.05
N ARG A 171 28.13 -9.93 -1.71
CA ARG A 171 28.08 -10.94 -2.77
C ARG A 171 26.75 -10.73 -3.51
N PRO A 172 26.76 -10.61 -4.84
CA PRO A 172 25.53 -10.40 -5.61
C PRO A 172 24.55 -11.54 -5.30
N GLY A 173 23.51 -11.25 -4.51
CA GLY A 173 22.48 -12.21 -4.08
C GLY A 173 22.00 -12.10 -2.63
N ASP A 174 22.84 -11.64 -1.69
CA ASP A 174 22.52 -11.79 -0.24
C ASP A 174 21.93 -10.54 0.44
N THR A 175 22.06 -9.38 -0.18
CA THR A 175 21.48 -8.14 0.35
C THR A 175 20.17 -7.85 -0.37
N THR A 176 19.06 -8.10 0.32
CA THR A 176 17.74 -7.63 -0.11
C THR A 176 17.34 -6.46 0.76
N MET A 177 17.23 -5.27 0.15
CA MET A 177 16.52 -4.15 0.76
C MET A 177 15.07 -4.22 0.31
N THR A 178 14.15 -4.19 1.27
CA THR A 178 12.74 -3.96 0.98
C THR A 178 12.28 -2.70 1.67
N VAL A 179 11.48 -1.93 0.95
CA VAL A 179 11.02 -0.61 1.39
C VAL A 179 9.53 -0.53 1.18
N ASP A 180 8.84 0.00 2.16
CA ASP A 180 7.46 0.47 2.02
C ASP A 180 7.31 1.84 2.69
N TRP A 181 6.20 2.50 2.44
CA TRP A 181 5.94 3.82 2.98
C TRP A 181 4.45 4.04 3.17
N ASP A 182 4.10 4.99 4.04
CA ASP A 182 2.73 5.50 4.15
C ASP A 182 2.75 7.01 4.42
N SER A 183 1.65 7.69 4.11
CA SER A 183 1.44 9.10 4.41
C SER A 183 0.00 9.36 4.79
N VAL A 184 -0.18 10.02 5.94
CA VAL A 184 -1.51 10.31 6.50
C VAL A 184 -2.08 11.62 5.94
N ASP A 185 -1.25 12.47 5.34
CA ASP A 185 -1.53 13.87 5.04
C ASP A 185 -1.28 14.24 3.57
N ASN A 186 -1.46 13.27 2.66
CA ASN A 186 -1.26 13.44 1.22
C ASN A 186 0.18 13.84 0.82
N GLY A 187 1.19 13.42 1.59
CA GLY A 187 2.60 13.56 1.24
C GLY A 187 3.33 14.72 1.89
N ALA A 188 2.73 15.41 2.88
CA ALA A 188 3.45 16.43 3.65
C ALA A 188 4.31 15.79 4.76
N HIS A 189 3.86 14.68 5.33
CA HIS A 189 4.54 13.83 6.29
C HIS A 189 4.48 12.40 5.77
N ILE A 190 5.62 11.89 5.32
CA ILE A 190 5.76 10.55 4.80
C ILE A 190 6.62 9.76 5.78
N VAL A 191 6.16 8.59 6.17
CA VAL A 191 6.96 7.64 6.93
C VAL A 191 7.44 6.58 5.96
N VAL A 192 8.75 6.41 5.89
CA VAL A 192 9.41 5.39 5.07
C VAL A 192 9.99 4.34 6.00
N VAL A 193 9.66 3.08 5.74
CA VAL A 193 10.15 1.94 6.49
C VAL A 193 11.03 1.08 5.60
N VAL A 194 12.22 0.76 6.09
CA VAL A 194 13.26 0.07 5.32
C VAL A 194 13.71 -1.15 6.10
N ILE A 195 13.61 -2.32 5.49
CA ILE A 195 14.28 -3.52 5.98
C ILE A 195 15.68 -3.55 5.37
N SER A 196 16.66 -3.72 6.23
CA SER A 196 18.07 -3.89 5.88
C SER A 196 18.60 -5.13 6.58
N LYS A 197 19.54 -5.84 5.94
CA LYS A 197 20.26 -6.95 6.54
C LYS A 197 21.70 -6.52 6.82
N ALA A 198 22.21 -6.86 8.00
CA ALA A 198 23.58 -6.56 8.39
C ALA A 198 24.19 -7.75 9.12
N PHE A 199 25.50 -7.93 8.99
CA PHE A 199 26.23 -8.88 9.81
C PHE A 199 26.44 -8.30 11.21
N ASN A 200 26.09 -9.07 12.23
CA ASN A 200 26.44 -8.74 13.61
C ASN A 200 27.92 -9.02 13.90
N GLN A 201 28.37 -8.72 15.13
CA GLN A 201 29.76 -8.95 15.56
C GLN A 201 30.20 -10.43 15.47
N HIS A 202 29.25 -11.36 15.40
CA HIS A 202 29.48 -12.80 15.29
C HIS A 202 29.37 -13.32 13.85
N HIS A 203 29.30 -12.44 12.85
CA HIS A 203 29.10 -12.80 11.44
C HIS A 203 27.78 -13.53 11.15
N ASN A 204 26.77 -13.37 12.02
CA ASN A 204 25.40 -13.79 11.70
C ASN A 204 24.67 -12.66 10.99
N VAL A 205 23.82 -13.00 10.02
CA VAL A 205 22.96 -12.04 9.34
C VAL A 205 21.77 -11.71 10.24
N GLU A 206 21.62 -10.44 10.57
CA GLU A 206 20.49 -9.90 11.31
C GLU A 206 19.70 -8.91 10.43
N SER A 207 18.37 -8.96 10.56
CA SER A 207 17.48 -8.02 9.89
C SER A 207 17.15 -6.85 10.81
N TYR A 208 17.12 -5.65 10.24
CA TYR A 208 16.82 -4.40 10.94
C TYR A 208 15.72 -3.65 10.22
N LEU A 209 14.72 -3.17 10.97
CA LEU A 209 13.70 -2.24 10.50
C LEU A 209 14.14 -0.81 10.85
N SER A 210 14.47 -0.01 9.84
CA SER A 210 14.75 1.42 9.99
C SER A 210 13.53 2.25 9.59
N VAL A 211 13.19 3.24 10.42
CA VAL A 211 12.04 4.12 10.20
C VAL A 211 12.54 5.54 9.98
N PHE A 212 12.09 6.17 8.89
CA PHE A 212 12.43 7.53 8.51
C PHE A 212 11.16 8.37 8.43
N ALA A 213 11.19 9.54 9.06
CA ALA A 213 10.20 10.58 8.87
C ALA A 213 10.71 11.58 7.83
N VAL A 214 9.89 11.82 6.81
CA VAL A 214 10.17 12.73 5.71
C VAL A 214 9.13 13.84 5.75
N ASN A 215 9.59 15.07 5.96
CA ASN A 215 8.72 16.23 6.07
C ASN A 215 8.89 17.11 4.82
N HIS A 216 7.81 17.27 4.07
CA HIS A 216 7.69 18.21 2.97
C HIS A 216 6.96 19.46 3.44
N THR A 217 7.69 20.54 3.70
CA THR A 217 7.07 21.86 3.84
C THR A 217 7.00 22.55 2.48
N LEU A 218 6.01 23.41 2.26
CA LEU A 218 5.78 24.09 0.97
C LEU A 218 6.92 25.03 0.55
N ALA A 219 7.84 25.37 1.45
CA ALA A 219 8.85 26.41 1.24
C ALA A 219 10.30 25.95 1.41
N THR A 220 10.56 24.70 1.82
CA THR A 220 11.91 24.23 2.11
C THR A 220 12.22 22.92 1.42
N THR A 221 13.51 22.65 1.24
CA THR A 221 14.02 21.31 0.94
C THR A 221 13.41 20.32 1.92
N PRO A 222 13.06 19.09 1.48
CA PRO A 222 12.57 18.06 2.38
C PRO A 222 13.54 17.87 3.54
N SER A 223 13.04 17.59 4.73
CA SER A 223 13.89 17.13 5.82
C SER A 223 13.64 15.65 6.06
N VAL A 224 14.73 14.90 6.21
CA VAL A 224 14.69 13.47 6.49
C VAL A 224 15.35 13.25 7.83
N HIS A 225 14.62 12.60 8.74
CA HIS A 225 15.14 12.21 10.04
C HIS A 225 14.84 10.74 10.29
N ARG A 226 15.86 9.97 10.68
CA ARG A 226 15.64 8.60 11.15
C ARG A 226 15.05 8.67 12.55
N THR A 227 13.88 8.09 12.74
CA THR A 227 13.17 8.12 14.03
C THR A 227 13.47 6.88 14.86
N HIS A 228 13.50 5.70 14.24
CA HIS A 228 13.69 4.43 14.93
C HIS A 228 14.53 3.43 14.14
N ILE A 229 15.15 2.50 14.86
CA ILE A 229 15.82 1.31 14.33
C ILE A 229 15.49 0.16 15.26
N PHE A 230 14.95 -0.93 14.72
CA PHE A 230 14.59 -2.12 15.48
C PHE A 230 15.32 -3.35 14.93
N PRO A 231 16.01 -4.14 15.77
CA PRO A 231 16.41 -5.48 15.37
C PRO A 231 15.16 -6.34 15.23
N LEU A 232 15.04 -7.07 14.12
CA LEU A 232 13.91 -7.95 13.84
C LEU A 232 14.23 -9.37 14.31
N PRO A 233 13.30 -10.08 14.97
CA PRO A 233 13.51 -11.44 15.46
C PRO A 233 13.41 -12.50 14.35
N LEU A 234 13.34 -12.10 13.09
CA LEU A 234 13.19 -12.97 11.93
C LEU A 234 14.05 -12.47 10.76
N ASP A 235 14.40 -13.38 9.85
CA ASP A 235 15.06 -13.02 8.60
C ASP A 235 14.04 -12.42 7.64
N ALA A 236 13.89 -11.10 7.68
CA ALA A 236 12.78 -10.43 7.05
C ALA A 236 12.98 -10.30 5.55
N SER A 237 11.93 -10.60 4.81
CA SER A 237 11.95 -10.61 3.34
C SER A 237 11.20 -9.44 2.73
N ALA A 238 10.17 -8.93 3.42
CA ALA A 238 9.36 -7.82 2.94
C ALA A 238 8.64 -7.09 4.09
N VAL A 239 8.18 -5.87 3.78
CA VAL A 239 7.52 -4.94 4.70
C VAL A 239 6.29 -4.35 4.05
N SER A 240 5.25 -4.10 4.84
CA SER A 240 4.09 -3.32 4.45
C SER A 240 3.64 -2.41 5.59
N MET A 241 3.26 -1.17 5.27
CA MET A 241 2.88 -0.16 6.25
C MET A 241 1.43 0.30 6.05
N LYS A 242 0.72 0.52 7.17
CA LYS A 242 -0.59 1.19 7.20
C LYS A 242 -0.79 1.97 8.50
N GLY A 243 -0.81 3.28 8.42
CA GLY A 243 -0.89 4.18 9.55
C GLY A 243 0.34 4.07 10.43
N SER A 244 0.18 3.68 11.69
CA SER A 244 1.31 3.40 12.60
C SER A 244 1.71 1.93 12.63
N LEU A 245 0.98 1.05 11.96
CA LEU A 245 1.25 -0.39 11.98
C LEU A 245 2.15 -0.76 10.81
N VAL A 246 3.21 -1.49 11.11
CA VAL A 246 4.16 -2.03 10.15
C VAL A 246 4.10 -3.55 10.25
N LEU A 247 3.70 -4.19 9.15
CA LEU A 247 3.75 -5.63 8.99
C LEU A 247 5.08 -6.00 8.33
N VAL A 248 5.88 -6.79 9.02
CA VAL A 248 7.13 -7.35 8.51
C VAL A 248 6.97 -8.84 8.37
N TRP A 249 7.39 -9.45 7.26
CA TRP A 249 7.28 -10.90 7.11
C TRP A 249 8.51 -11.56 6.48
N SER A 250 8.71 -12.81 6.88
CA SER A 250 9.63 -13.78 6.30
C SER A 250 8.84 -14.87 5.58
N SER A 251 9.53 -15.90 5.10
CA SER A 251 8.91 -17.07 4.48
C SER A 251 8.00 -17.85 5.44
N ASN A 252 8.29 -17.83 6.75
CA ASN A 252 7.63 -18.70 7.72
C ASN A 252 6.97 -17.97 8.90
N ALA A 253 7.16 -16.65 9.04
CA ALA A 253 6.68 -15.88 10.18
C ALA A 253 6.42 -14.44 9.78
N PHE A 254 5.59 -13.75 10.56
CA PHE A 254 5.40 -12.31 10.44
C PHE A 254 5.36 -11.64 11.80
N VAL A 255 5.72 -10.37 11.82
CA VAL A 255 5.76 -9.50 12.98
C VAL A 255 4.98 -8.24 12.67
N ILE A 256 4.15 -7.82 13.62
CA ILE A 256 3.49 -6.52 13.56
C ILE A 256 4.18 -5.59 14.56
N VAL A 257 4.65 -4.45 14.07
CA VAL A 257 5.27 -3.38 14.86
C VAL A 257 4.33 -2.18 14.87
N ASP A 258 3.95 -1.70 16.06
CA ASP A 258 3.22 -0.44 16.19
C ASP A 258 4.18 0.70 16.52
N LEU A 259 4.36 1.63 15.57
CA LEU A 259 5.25 2.78 15.69
C LEU A 259 4.81 3.79 16.76
N LYS A 260 3.57 3.69 17.28
CA LYS A 260 3.10 4.53 18.39
C LYS A 260 3.57 4.03 19.74
N SER A 261 3.86 2.73 19.87
CA SER A 261 4.39 2.21 21.13
C SER A 261 5.81 2.74 21.31
N SER A 262 6.03 3.49 22.39
CA SER A 262 7.36 3.97 22.75
C SER A 262 8.29 2.85 23.19
N GLN A 263 7.72 1.69 23.53
CA GLN A 263 8.46 0.45 23.80
C GLN A 263 8.52 -0.36 22.51
N SER A 264 9.63 -1.05 22.28
CA SER A 264 9.86 -1.97 21.17
C SER A 264 9.00 -3.24 21.30
N ASP A 265 7.70 -3.07 21.45
CA ASP A 265 6.72 -4.11 21.59
C ASP A 265 6.31 -4.55 20.20
N TRP A 266 6.90 -5.66 19.77
CA TRP A 266 6.50 -6.36 18.58
C TRP A 266 5.70 -7.60 18.97
N TRP A 267 4.71 -7.91 18.15
CA TRP A 267 3.88 -9.09 18.31
C TRP A 267 4.36 -10.10 17.28
N LEU A 268 5.11 -11.12 17.72
CA LEU A 268 5.47 -12.24 16.85
C LEU A 268 4.28 -13.20 16.78
N LEU A 269 3.71 -13.36 15.59
CA LEU A 269 2.68 -14.33 15.31
C LEU A 269 3.34 -15.44 14.47
N ASP A 270 3.73 -16.51 15.14
CA ASP A 270 4.30 -17.68 14.50
C ASP A 270 3.16 -18.59 14.00
N THR A 271 3.13 -18.90 12.70
CA THR A 271 2.28 -19.98 12.19
C THR A 271 2.78 -20.47 10.84
N ILE A 272 3.29 -21.71 10.79
CA ILE A 272 2.74 -22.86 10.05
C ILE A 272 3.83 -23.95 9.98
N ARG A 273 3.77 -24.91 10.92
CA ARG A 273 3.95 -26.34 10.60
C ARG A 273 3.38 -27.23 11.70
N LYS A 274 2.26 -27.88 11.33
CA LYS A 274 1.53 -28.99 11.97
C LYS A 274 0.54 -28.65 13.11
N LYS A 275 -0.73 -28.71 12.69
CA LYS A 275 -1.97 -28.98 13.45
C LYS A 275 -2.49 -27.88 14.38
N ARG A 276 -3.61 -27.30 13.93
CA ARG A 276 -4.75 -26.74 14.71
C ARG A 276 -4.43 -25.74 15.83
N ARG A 277 -4.89 -24.50 15.56
CA ARG A 277 -5.46 -23.52 16.51
C ARG A 277 -4.63 -23.25 17.76
N GLU A 278 -3.78 -22.22 17.67
CA GLU A 278 -3.66 -21.13 18.64
C GLU A 278 -2.58 -20.17 18.13
N TYR A 279 -2.92 -18.89 17.99
CA TYR A 279 -1.95 -17.83 17.73
C TYR A 279 -1.38 -17.43 19.09
N VAL A 280 -0.12 -17.74 19.37
CA VAL A 280 0.56 -17.28 20.59
C VAL A 280 1.35 -16.02 20.21
N ALA A 281 0.91 -14.86 20.72
CA ALA A 281 1.70 -13.65 20.67
C ALA A 281 2.87 -13.80 21.66
N LEU A 282 4.10 -13.87 21.15
CA LEU A 282 5.30 -13.84 21.99
C LEU A 282 5.70 -12.38 22.21
N CYS A 283 5.59 -11.90 23.46
CA CYS A 283 6.11 -10.60 23.88
C CYS A 283 7.63 -10.67 24.12
N SER A 284 8.30 -9.52 24.07
CA SER A 284 9.72 -9.35 24.36
C SER A 284 10.13 -9.98 25.72
N PRO A 285 11.31 -10.62 25.83
CA PRO A 285 11.77 -11.25 27.07
C PRO A 285 12.06 -10.27 28.23
N ASN A 286 12.01 -8.95 28.00
CA ASN A 286 12.30 -7.95 29.04
C ASN A 286 11.11 -7.58 29.92
N THR A 287 9.92 -8.17 29.74
CA THR A 287 8.68 -7.77 30.45
C THR A 287 7.88 -8.91 31.08
N CYS A 288 8.48 -10.06 31.39
CA CYS A 288 7.78 -11.13 32.12
C CYS A 288 8.25 -11.26 33.57
N GLY A 289 7.51 -10.64 34.49
CA GLY A 289 7.41 -11.13 35.86
C GLY A 289 6.81 -12.55 35.84
N ASN A 290 7.35 -13.42 36.70
CA ASN A 290 7.04 -14.86 36.75
C ASN A 290 5.54 -15.19 36.57
N PRO A 291 5.18 -16.11 35.67
CA PRO A 291 3.82 -16.63 35.61
C PRO A 291 3.55 -17.47 36.86
N VAL A 292 2.55 -17.08 37.64
CA VAL A 292 2.01 -17.90 38.72
C VAL A 292 1.27 -19.09 38.09
N ASP A 293 1.78 -20.29 38.38
CA ASP A 293 1.14 -21.56 38.08
C ASP A 293 -0.33 -21.56 38.51
N LYS A 294 -1.23 -21.72 37.54
CA LYS A 294 -2.60 -22.19 37.79
C LYS A 294 -2.85 -23.40 36.91
N SER A 295 -2.65 -24.56 37.51
CA SER A 295 -3.14 -25.85 37.02
C SER A 295 -4.67 -25.83 36.82
N PRO A 296 -5.19 -26.60 35.86
CA PRO A 296 -6.61 -26.60 35.54
C PRO A 296 -7.39 -27.49 36.51
N LEU A 297 -8.54 -27.00 36.97
CA LEU A 297 -9.63 -27.85 37.48
C LEU A 297 -10.80 -27.68 36.52
N TRP A 298 -11.23 -28.83 35.99
CA TRP A 298 -12.43 -29.18 35.22
C TRP A 298 -13.48 -28.09 34.99
#